data_AF-E3Q9Y2-F1
#
_entry.id   AF-E3Q9Y2-F1
#
_cell.length_a   1.000
_cell.length_b   1.000
_cell.length_c   1.000
_cell.angle_alpha   90.00
_cell.angle_beta   90.00
_cell.angle_gamma   90.00
#
_symmetry.space_group_name_H-M   'P 1'
#
loop_
_entity.id
_entity.type
_entity.pdbx_description
1 polymer ?
#
loop_
_entity_poly.entity_id
_entity_poly.type
_entity_poly.pdbx_seq_one_letter_code
_entity_poly.pdbx_strand_id
1 'polypeptide(L)'
;MAAPKEATEAQIAHQALLDELDIHSIHKSFRNPSWRPNQRRNKNIKTILGDASRREASAMATPQQEEASAAATPAADKQGGGEDGLSTSGTSTPANPTGNGHDNPNLAQASRSLSKLVLEKSLRPNGGGSGAPGPNVTYTNIESAPSLAHTKRYCDITGLPAPYVDPKTRLRYHDKEVFGLIRSLPQGAAEQYLEARGAHTVLK
;
A
#
# COMPACT_ATOMS: atom_id res chain seq x y z
N MET A 1 4.75 59.33 -2.19
CA MET A 1 4.35 58.24 -1.27
C MET A 1 2.95 57.82 -1.65
N ALA A 2 2.76 56.64 -2.24
CA ALA A 2 1.43 56.16 -2.60
C ALA A 2 0.78 55.55 -1.36
N ALA A 3 -0.41 56.02 -0.99
CA ALA A 3 -1.19 55.49 0.14
C ALA A 3 -1.61 54.03 -0.12
N PRO A 4 -1.67 53.17 0.92
CA PRO A 4 -2.16 51.82 0.76
C PRO A 4 -3.64 51.87 0.34
N LYS A 5 -4.00 51.10 -0.69
CA LYS A 5 -5.39 50.94 -1.11
C LYS A 5 -6.12 50.20 0.04
N GLU A 6 -7.10 50.87 0.64
CA GLU A 6 -7.96 50.26 1.65
C GLU A 6 -8.63 49.02 1.06
N ALA A 7 -8.66 47.93 1.84
CA ALA A 7 -9.28 46.68 1.41
C ALA A 7 -10.79 46.88 1.31
N THR A 8 -11.37 46.47 0.18
CA THR A 8 -12.82 46.55 -0.03
C THR A 8 -13.55 45.70 1.03
N GLU A 9 -14.74 46.11 1.43
CA GLU A 9 -15.59 45.38 2.39
C GLU A 9 -15.73 43.88 2.06
N ALA A 10 -15.86 43.54 0.77
CA ALA A 10 -15.89 42.15 0.31
C ALA A 10 -14.59 41.37 0.60
N GLN A 11 -13.43 42.02 0.55
CA GLN A 11 -12.13 41.42 0.87
C GLN A 11 -12.00 41.19 2.38
N ILE A 12 -12.53 42.11 3.19
CA ILE A 12 -12.56 41.98 4.66
C ILE A 12 -13.48 40.83 5.08
N ALA A 13 -14.67 40.75 4.50
CA ALA A 13 -15.60 39.65 4.75
C ALA A 13 -15.02 38.29 4.34
N HIS A 14 -14.31 38.22 3.21
CA HIS A 14 -13.61 37.02 2.78
C HIS A 14 -12.49 36.62 3.76
N GLN A 15 -11.71 37.59 4.26
CA GLN A 15 -10.66 37.32 5.24
C GLN A 15 -11.25 36.79 6.56
N ALA A 16 -12.33 37.38 7.05
CA ALA A 16 -13.01 36.92 8.26
C ALA A 16 -13.50 35.47 8.13
N LEU A 17 -14.00 35.06 6.95
CA LEU A 17 -14.39 33.69 6.67
C LEU A 17 -13.19 32.73 6.72
N LEU A 18 -12.05 33.13 6.14
CA LEU A 18 -10.84 32.31 6.19
C LEU A 18 -10.35 32.10 7.63
N ASP A 19 -10.42 33.14 8.47
CA ASP A 19 -10.00 33.09 9.87
C ASP A 19 -10.93 32.20 10.70
N GLU A 20 -12.23 32.22 10.43
CA GLU A 20 -13.22 31.35 11.06
C GLU A 20 -13.01 29.86 10.70
N LEU A 21 -12.63 29.57 9.45
CA LEU A 21 -12.38 28.20 8.98
C LEU A 21 -11.00 27.64 9.37
N ASP A 22 -10.16 28.41 10.07
CA ASP A 22 -8.84 27.94 10.52
C ASP A 22 -8.94 27.06 11.77
N ILE A 23 -8.38 25.85 11.68
CA ILE A 23 -8.35 24.88 12.77
C ILE A 23 -7.16 25.14 13.74
N HIS A 24 -6.24 26.06 13.42
CA HIS A 24 -5.10 26.40 14.28
C HIS A 24 -5.41 27.51 15.28
N SER A 25 -6.34 28.41 14.95
CA SER A 25 -6.85 29.43 15.86
C SER A 25 -7.51 28.80 17.12
N ILE A 26 -8.08 27.60 16.98
CA ILE A 26 -8.71 26.84 18.06
C ILE A 26 -7.70 25.95 18.78
N HIS A 27 -7.55 26.14 20.09
CA HIS A 27 -6.67 25.31 20.92
C HIS A 27 -7.17 23.86 21.05
N LYS A 28 -6.29 22.89 20.81
CA LYS A 28 -6.61 21.45 20.79
C LYS A 28 -6.38 20.81 22.15
N SER A 29 -7.34 20.91 23.06
CA SER A 29 -7.27 20.37 24.44
C SER A 29 -7.18 18.85 24.54
N PHE A 30 -7.52 18.13 23.48
CA PHE A 30 -7.53 16.67 23.41
C PHE A 30 -6.32 16.07 22.69
N ARG A 31 -5.46 16.88 22.05
CA ARG A 31 -4.31 16.37 21.30
C ARG A 31 -3.13 16.15 22.24
N ASN A 32 -2.65 14.91 22.32
CA ASN A 32 -1.45 14.57 23.09
C ASN A 32 -0.21 15.31 22.54
N PRO A 33 0.45 16.18 23.32
CA PRO A 33 1.65 16.90 22.89
C PRO A 33 2.89 16.02 22.68
N SER A 34 2.96 14.85 23.31
CA SER A 34 4.14 13.97 23.21
C SER A 34 4.15 13.11 21.95
N TRP A 35 3.01 13.00 21.25
CA TRP A 35 2.93 12.20 20.03
C TRP A 35 3.66 12.88 18.88
N ARG A 36 4.57 12.13 18.22
CA ARG A 36 5.29 12.58 17.02
C ARG A 36 4.86 11.79 15.78
N PRO A 37 4.62 12.46 14.65
CA PRO A 37 4.25 11.78 13.41
C PRO A 37 5.41 10.94 12.88
N ASN A 38 5.10 9.71 12.43
CA ASN A 38 6.07 8.89 11.71
C ASN A 38 6.21 9.39 10.26
N GLN A 39 7.44 9.52 9.79
CA GLN A 39 7.77 9.95 8.42
C GLN A 39 7.29 8.95 7.36
N ARG A 40 7.26 7.65 7.67
CA ARG A 40 6.97 6.57 6.70
C ARG A 40 5.48 6.23 6.57
N ARG A 41 4.57 7.20 6.79
CA ARG A 41 3.11 6.97 6.75
C ARG A 41 2.51 7.13 5.35
N ASN A 42 2.98 8.11 4.60
CA ASN A 42 2.43 8.43 3.28
C ASN A 42 3.05 7.48 2.23
N LYS A 43 2.40 6.34 1.99
CA LYS A 43 2.85 5.31 1.05
C LYS A 43 1.85 5.14 -0.09
N ASN A 44 2.35 4.86 -1.29
CA ASN A 44 1.49 4.43 -2.41
C ASN A 44 1.05 2.98 -2.20
N ILE A 45 -0.11 2.59 -2.76
CA ILE A 45 -0.62 1.21 -2.77
C ILE A 45 0.45 0.21 -3.19
N LYS A 46 1.26 0.51 -4.21
CA LYS A 46 2.36 -0.36 -4.65
C LYS A 46 3.37 -0.64 -3.53
N THR A 47 3.74 0.37 -2.76
CA THR A 47 4.66 0.22 -1.62
C THR A 47 4.00 -0.55 -0.48
N ILE A 48 2.73 -0.29 -0.19
CA ILE A 48 1.95 -1.00 0.84
C ILE A 48 1.88 -2.49 0.50
N LEU A 49 1.55 -2.83 -0.75
CA LEU A 49 1.48 -4.22 -1.22
C LEU A 49 2.86 -4.89 -1.19
N GLY A 50 3.92 -4.16 -1.56
CA GLY A 50 5.30 -4.66 -1.47
C GLY A 50 5.76 -4.95 -0.04
N ASP A 51 5.41 -4.08 0.91
CA ASP A 51 5.70 -4.31 2.34
C ASP A 51 4.91 -5.51 2.90
N ALA A 52 3.65 -5.68 2.48
CA ALA A 52 2.82 -6.82 2.87
C ALA A 52 3.39 -8.15 2.38
N SER A 53 3.74 -8.24 1.10
CA SER A 53 4.37 -9.44 0.51
C SER A 53 5.71 -9.78 1.18
N ARG A 54 6.56 -8.78 1.48
CA ARG A 54 7.83 -9.00 2.18
C ARG A 54 7.62 -9.50 3.61
N ARG A 55 6.62 -8.97 4.32
CA ARG A 55 6.25 -9.41 5.67
C ARG A 55 5.76 -10.85 5.69
N GLU A 56 4.93 -11.24 4.72
CA GLU A 56 4.48 -12.63 4.56
C GLU A 56 5.66 -13.58 4.31
N ALA A 57 6.58 -13.20 3.41
CA ALA A 57 7.78 -14.00 3.13
C ALA A 57 8.68 -14.17 4.37
N SER A 58 8.90 -13.10 5.15
CA SER A 58 9.68 -13.16 6.39
C SER A 58 9.01 -14.04 7.46
N ALA A 59 7.68 -14.02 7.57
CA ALA A 59 6.94 -14.89 8.49
C ALA A 59 7.03 -16.38 8.11
N MET A 60 7.15 -16.70 6.82
CA MET A 60 7.34 -18.07 6.34
C MET A 60 8.79 -18.58 6.49
N ALA A 61 9.78 -17.69 6.54
CA ALA A 61 11.20 -18.07 6.62
C ALA A 61 11.69 -18.33 8.07
N THR A 62 11.05 -17.74 9.08
CA THR A 62 11.46 -17.89 10.49
C THR A 62 11.45 -19.33 11.05
N PRO A 63 10.59 -20.28 10.62
CA PRO A 63 10.67 -21.65 11.14
C PRO A 63 11.83 -22.49 10.61
N GLN A 64 12.54 -22.08 9.54
CA GLN A 64 13.62 -22.89 8.96
C GLN A 64 15.01 -22.57 9.52
N GLN A 65 15.15 -21.45 10.24
CA GLN A 65 16.46 -21.00 10.75
C GLN A 65 16.77 -21.46 12.17
N GLU A 66 15.78 -21.92 12.94
CA GLU A 66 16.02 -22.50 14.28
C GLU A 66 16.71 -23.87 14.23
N GLU A 67 16.74 -24.56 13.07
CA GLU A 67 17.46 -25.83 12.93
C GLU A 67 18.93 -25.66 12.49
N ALA A 68 19.33 -24.48 11.99
CA ALA A 68 20.62 -24.29 11.31
C ALA A 68 21.58 -23.28 11.96
N SER A 69 21.36 -22.83 13.21
CA SER A 69 22.28 -21.89 13.86
C SER A 69 22.54 -22.23 15.32
N ALA A 70 23.11 -23.42 15.52
CA ALA A 70 23.93 -23.74 16.68
C ALA A 70 25.40 -23.89 16.23
N ALA A 71 26.09 -22.77 15.99
CA ALA A 71 27.55 -22.74 15.86
C ALA A 71 28.10 -21.39 16.37
N ALA A 72 28.96 -21.48 17.38
CA ALA A 72 29.71 -20.41 18.05
C ALA A 72 30.57 -19.57 17.08
N THR A 73 31.06 -18.36 17.36
CA THR A 73 32.08 -17.96 18.38
C THR A 73 32.28 -16.40 18.37
N PRO A 74 33.21 -15.71 19.09
CA PRO A 74 32.88 -14.64 20.05
C PRO A 74 33.57 -13.24 19.85
N ALA A 75 33.21 -12.29 20.73
CA ALA A 75 33.94 -11.11 21.24
C ALA A 75 34.23 -9.88 20.33
N ALA A 76 33.76 -8.70 20.76
CA ALA A 76 34.60 -7.57 21.22
C ALA A 76 33.77 -6.37 21.74
N ASP A 77 34.21 -5.87 22.88
CA ASP A 77 33.75 -4.74 23.69
C ASP A 77 33.98 -3.36 23.02
N LYS A 78 33.03 -2.42 23.19
CA LYS A 78 33.30 -0.98 23.41
C LYS A 78 32.05 -0.20 23.83
N GLN A 79 32.09 0.22 25.09
CA GLN A 79 31.28 1.21 25.79
C GLN A 79 31.10 2.57 25.05
N GLY A 80 29.89 3.14 25.04
CA GLY A 80 29.64 4.55 24.68
C GLY A 80 28.16 4.89 24.49
N GLY A 81 27.59 5.73 25.37
CA GLY A 81 26.15 5.98 25.52
C GLY A 81 25.40 6.68 24.36
N GLY A 82 24.07 6.56 24.40
CA GLY A 82 23.12 7.31 23.56
C GLY A 82 21.92 6.46 23.14
N GLU A 83 20.85 6.47 23.93
CA GLU A 83 19.60 5.75 23.66
C GLU A 83 18.72 6.46 22.61
N ASP A 84 18.87 6.08 21.35
CA ASP A 84 17.90 6.37 20.29
C ASP A 84 17.64 5.09 19.49
N GLY A 85 16.47 4.47 19.69
CA GLY A 85 16.13 3.24 18.98
C GLY A 85 14.82 2.61 19.40
N LEU A 86 13.75 3.01 18.72
CA LEU A 86 12.56 2.20 18.40
C LEU A 86 12.61 0.77 18.94
N SER A 87 11.95 0.51 20.07
CA SER A 87 11.73 -0.85 20.57
C SER A 87 10.23 -1.12 20.72
N THR A 88 9.63 -1.58 19.62
CA THR A 88 8.44 -2.44 19.67
C THR A 88 8.93 -3.88 19.81
N SER A 89 9.46 -4.22 20.97
CA SER A 89 10.02 -5.54 21.22
C SER A 89 9.76 -5.89 22.68
N GLY A 90 8.60 -6.50 22.93
CA GLY A 90 8.30 -7.20 24.17
C GLY A 90 9.16 -8.46 24.29
N THR A 91 10.46 -8.28 24.51
CA THR A 91 11.41 -9.34 24.83
C THR A 91 12.16 -8.94 26.10
N SER A 92 11.49 -9.12 27.25
CA SER A 92 12.16 -9.17 28.54
C SER A 92 13.05 -10.42 28.60
N THR A 93 14.35 -10.21 28.54
CA THR A 93 15.42 -11.19 28.84
C THR A 93 15.28 -11.69 30.28
N PRO A 94 15.48 -12.99 30.59
CA PRO A 94 15.26 -13.52 31.92
C PRO A 94 16.42 -13.17 32.86
N ALA A 95 16.11 -12.63 34.04
CA ALA A 95 17.00 -12.72 35.18
C ALA A 95 16.90 -14.13 35.75
N ASN A 96 18.04 -14.80 35.92
CA ASN A 96 18.16 -16.10 36.55
C ASN A 96 18.28 -15.91 38.08
N PRO A 97 17.32 -16.35 38.91
CA PRO A 97 17.60 -16.70 40.28
C PRO A 97 17.83 -18.21 40.36
N THR A 98 19.02 -18.57 40.81
CA THR A 98 19.39 -19.86 41.39
C THR A 98 18.27 -20.49 42.22
N GLY A 99 17.87 -21.73 41.94
CA GLY A 99 16.99 -22.51 42.82
C GLY A 99 16.43 -23.80 42.21
N ASN A 100 16.69 -24.93 42.88
CA ASN A 100 16.26 -26.29 42.54
C ASN A 100 14.73 -26.48 42.40
N GLY A 101 14.32 -27.18 41.34
CA GLY A 101 13.26 -28.19 41.28
C GLY A 101 11.81 -27.85 41.68
N HIS A 102 10.93 -27.59 40.71
CA HIS A 102 9.64 -28.27 40.52
C HIS A 102 8.96 -27.77 39.22
N ASP A 103 8.38 -28.68 38.44
CA ASP A 103 7.75 -28.41 37.14
C ASP A 103 6.54 -27.46 37.26
N ASN A 104 6.71 -26.21 36.82
CA ASN A 104 5.59 -25.32 36.52
C ASN A 104 5.48 -25.21 34.98
N PRO A 105 4.39 -25.68 34.35
CA PRO A 105 4.22 -25.51 32.91
C PRO A 105 4.05 -24.01 32.63
N ASN A 106 5.10 -23.41 32.09
CA ASN A 106 5.17 -21.99 31.80
C ASN A 106 4.10 -21.62 30.75
N LEU A 107 3.01 -20.98 31.19
CA LEU A 107 1.87 -20.60 30.35
C LEU A 107 2.29 -19.77 29.12
N ALA A 108 3.37 -18.98 29.23
CA ALA A 108 3.91 -18.20 28.13
C ALA A 108 4.65 -19.07 27.09
N GLN A 109 5.20 -20.22 27.49
CA GLN A 109 5.74 -21.22 26.56
C GLN A 109 4.61 -22.03 25.90
N ALA A 110 3.55 -22.35 26.65
CA ALA A 110 2.37 -23.03 26.14
C ALA A 110 1.56 -22.18 25.11
N SER A 111 1.44 -20.86 25.32
CA SER A 111 0.76 -19.98 24.36
C SER A 111 1.57 -19.79 23.06
N ARG A 112 2.90 -19.80 23.14
CA ARG A 112 3.79 -19.79 21.96
C ARG A 112 3.72 -21.10 21.18
N SER A 113 3.69 -22.24 21.87
CA SER A 113 3.55 -23.55 21.19
C SER A 113 2.17 -23.72 20.55
N LEU A 114 1.10 -23.24 21.18
CA LEU A 114 -0.23 -23.17 20.56
C LEU A 114 -0.26 -22.24 19.35
N SER A 115 0.36 -21.06 19.44
CA SER A 115 0.46 -20.13 18.30
C SER A 115 1.20 -20.77 17.12
N LYS A 116 2.27 -21.51 17.40
CA LYS A 116 3.03 -22.29 16.40
C LYS A 116 2.18 -23.40 15.78
N LEU A 117 1.46 -24.18 16.59
CA LEU A 117 0.61 -25.28 16.13
C LEU A 117 -0.62 -24.82 15.34
N VAL A 118 -1.27 -23.72 15.76
CA VAL A 118 -2.40 -23.12 15.03
C VAL A 118 -1.93 -22.57 13.68
N LEU A 119 -0.75 -21.95 13.64
CA LEU A 119 -0.15 -21.45 12.41
C LEU A 119 0.25 -22.61 11.47
N GLU A 120 0.90 -23.64 11.99
CA GLU A 120 1.24 -24.86 11.23
C GLU A 120 -0.01 -25.58 10.69
N LYS A 121 -1.09 -25.64 11.48
CA LYS A 121 -2.38 -26.19 11.05
C LYS A 121 -3.03 -25.33 9.96
N SER A 122 -2.88 -24.01 10.02
CA SER A 122 -3.38 -23.07 8.99
C SER A 122 -2.57 -23.11 7.70
N LEU A 123 -1.28 -23.47 7.75
CA LEU A 123 -0.41 -23.63 6.58
C LEU A 123 -0.51 -25.02 5.95
N ARG A 124 -1.16 -26.00 6.59
CA ARG A 124 -1.41 -27.32 5.99
C ARG A 124 -2.59 -27.21 5.03
N PRO A 125 -2.38 -27.27 3.69
CA PRO A 125 -3.49 -27.31 2.75
C PRO A 125 -4.28 -28.60 2.99
N ASN A 126 -5.56 -28.46 3.32
CA ASN A 126 -6.45 -29.60 3.44
C ASN A 126 -6.79 -30.11 2.02
N GLY A 127 -5.92 -30.97 1.47
CA GLY A 127 -6.12 -31.62 0.17
C GLY A 127 -4.80 -31.76 -0.60
N GLY A 128 -4.37 -33.00 -0.81
CA GLY A 128 -3.07 -33.36 -1.39
C GLY A 128 -2.81 -32.81 -2.80
N GLY A 129 -1.57 -32.38 -3.01
CA GLY A 129 -1.03 -32.00 -4.32
C GLY A 129 0.36 -31.42 -4.17
N SER A 130 1.37 -32.18 -4.60
CA SER A 130 2.77 -31.76 -4.72
C SER A 130 2.90 -30.57 -5.67
N GLY A 131 3.22 -29.40 -5.12
CA GLY A 131 3.55 -28.19 -5.87
C GLY A 131 4.10 -27.16 -4.90
N ALA A 132 5.07 -26.36 -5.35
CA ALA A 132 5.69 -25.26 -4.61
C ALA A 132 4.65 -24.47 -3.78
N PRO A 133 5.03 -23.90 -2.62
CA PRO A 133 4.09 -23.17 -1.78
C PRO A 133 3.46 -22.06 -2.63
N GLY A 134 2.19 -22.27 -3.01
CA GLY A 134 1.42 -21.26 -3.70
C GLY A 134 1.31 -20.02 -2.83
N PRO A 135 1.02 -18.85 -3.42
CA PRO A 135 0.83 -17.63 -2.64
C PRO A 135 -0.18 -17.90 -1.51
N ASN A 136 0.17 -17.52 -0.27
CA ASN A 136 -0.77 -17.58 0.84
C ASN A 136 -2.02 -16.78 0.45
N VAL A 137 -3.15 -17.46 0.39
CA VAL A 137 -4.43 -16.89 -0.04
C VAL A 137 -4.98 -16.04 1.11
N THR A 138 -4.61 -14.76 1.13
CA THR A 138 -5.19 -13.75 2.02
C THR A 138 -6.42 -13.14 1.33
N TYR A 139 -7.44 -12.70 2.09
CA TYR A 139 -8.64 -12.02 1.57
C TYR A 139 -8.32 -10.88 0.58
N THR A 140 -7.18 -10.21 0.77
CA THR A 140 -6.68 -9.12 -0.08
C THR A 140 -6.03 -9.59 -1.40
N ASN A 141 -5.57 -10.83 -1.49
CA ASN A 141 -4.85 -11.37 -2.65
C ASN A 141 -5.79 -12.07 -3.66
N ILE A 142 -7.06 -12.26 -3.33
CA ILE A 142 -8.06 -12.84 -4.22
C ILE A 142 -8.62 -11.72 -5.10
N GLU A 143 -7.95 -11.44 -6.22
CA GLU A 143 -8.50 -10.58 -7.25
C GLU A 143 -9.56 -11.31 -8.10
N SER A 144 -10.53 -10.57 -8.62
CA SER A 144 -11.48 -11.13 -9.58
C SER A 144 -10.76 -11.54 -10.86
N ALA A 145 -11.05 -12.74 -11.36
CA ALA A 145 -10.50 -13.20 -12.63
C ALA A 145 -10.84 -12.23 -13.78
N PRO A 146 -9.92 -12.02 -14.74
CA PRO A 146 -10.19 -11.18 -15.90
C PRO A 146 -11.29 -11.79 -16.77
N SER A 147 -12.05 -10.95 -17.47
CA SER A 147 -13.08 -11.40 -18.39
C SER A 147 -12.46 -12.01 -19.65
N LEU A 148 -12.93 -13.20 -20.05
CA LEU A 148 -12.62 -13.86 -21.34
C LEU A 148 -13.67 -13.58 -22.41
N ALA A 149 -14.75 -12.85 -22.07
CA ALA A 149 -15.83 -12.56 -23.01
C ALA A 149 -15.40 -11.52 -24.05
N HIS A 150 -15.87 -11.69 -25.28
CA HIS A 150 -15.66 -10.72 -26.36
C HIS A 150 -16.22 -9.35 -25.97
N THR A 151 -15.37 -8.32 -26.03
CA THR A 151 -15.78 -6.96 -25.70
C THR A 151 -16.62 -6.34 -26.82
N LYS A 152 -17.71 -5.66 -26.46
CA LYS A 152 -18.46 -4.84 -27.41
C LYS A 152 -17.64 -3.60 -27.75
N ARG A 153 -17.57 -3.24 -29.03
CA ARG A 153 -16.80 -2.10 -29.52
C ARG A 153 -17.73 -0.92 -29.75
N TYR A 154 -17.45 0.18 -29.07
CA TYR A 154 -18.13 1.46 -29.23
C TYR A 154 -17.18 2.49 -29.80
N CYS A 155 -17.74 3.52 -30.41
CA CYS A 155 -17.02 4.65 -30.97
C CYS A 155 -16.42 5.48 -29.83
N ASP A 156 -15.16 5.85 -29.98
CA ASP A 156 -14.44 6.60 -28.94
C ASP A 156 -14.92 8.07 -28.84
N ILE A 157 -15.60 8.59 -29.86
CA ILE A 157 -16.10 9.97 -29.93
C ILE A 157 -17.58 10.06 -29.56
N THR A 158 -18.43 9.22 -30.16
CA THR A 158 -19.90 9.33 -30.02
C THR A 158 -20.52 8.30 -29.08
N GLY A 159 -19.81 7.22 -28.73
CA GLY A 159 -20.35 6.12 -27.92
C GLY A 159 -21.29 5.15 -28.66
N LEU A 160 -21.61 5.41 -29.94
CA LEU A 160 -22.39 4.50 -30.78
C LEU A 160 -21.63 3.18 -31.05
N PRO A 161 -22.29 2.06 -31.39
CA PRO A 161 -21.59 0.83 -31.76
C PRO A 161 -20.61 1.11 -32.92
N ALA A 162 -19.34 0.71 -32.82
CA ALA A 162 -18.34 1.01 -33.84
C ALA A 162 -17.87 -0.27 -34.54
N PRO A 163 -18.30 -0.51 -35.79
CA PRO A 163 -17.82 -1.65 -36.57
C PRO A 163 -16.40 -1.44 -37.12
N TYR A 164 -15.93 -0.18 -37.23
CA TYR A 164 -14.66 0.16 -37.90
C TYR A 164 -13.62 0.77 -36.96
N VAL A 165 -12.34 0.61 -37.34
CA VAL A 165 -11.17 1.15 -36.63
C VAL A 165 -10.23 1.80 -37.64
N ASP A 166 -9.74 3.00 -37.32
CA ASP A 166 -8.75 3.70 -38.14
C ASP A 166 -7.34 3.10 -37.92
N PRO A 167 -6.64 2.60 -38.96
CA PRO A 167 -5.30 2.05 -38.80
C PRO A 167 -4.25 3.07 -38.36
N LYS A 168 -4.47 4.37 -38.64
CA LYS A 168 -3.51 5.43 -38.29
C LYS A 168 -3.61 5.82 -36.82
N THR A 169 -4.82 6.14 -36.36
CA THR A 169 -5.07 6.64 -35.00
C THR A 169 -5.50 5.56 -34.01
N ARG A 170 -5.86 4.36 -34.47
CA ARG A 170 -6.45 3.26 -33.68
C ARG A 170 -7.77 3.64 -32.97
N LEU A 171 -8.42 4.71 -33.41
CA LEU A 171 -9.74 5.13 -32.95
C LEU A 171 -10.83 4.30 -33.62
N ARG A 172 -11.87 3.99 -32.84
CA ARG A 172 -13.08 3.29 -33.27
C ARG A 172 -14.13 4.30 -33.75
N TYR A 173 -14.72 4.06 -34.91
CA TYR A 173 -15.72 4.96 -35.50
C TYR A 173 -16.94 4.20 -36.06
N HIS A 174 -18.08 4.89 -36.12
CA HIS A 174 -19.35 4.34 -36.58
C HIS A 174 -19.59 4.61 -38.08
N ASP A 175 -19.46 5.86 -38.51
CA ASP A 175 -19.77 6.32 -39.86
C ASP A 175 -18.64 7.14 -40.49
N LYS A 176 -18.86 7.55 -41.75
CA LYS A 176 -17.93 8.38 -42.52
C LYS A 176 -17.75 9.79 -41.95
N GLU A 177 -18.74 10.32 -41.23
CA GLU A 177 -18.71 11.68 -40.69
C GLU A 177 -17.75 11.75 -39.50
N VAL A 178 -17.84 10.76 -38.61
CA VAL A 178 -16.89 10.58 -37.52
C VAL A 178 -15.48 10.31 -38.06
N PHE A 179 -15.35 9.53 -39.14
CA PHE A 179 -14.05 9.33 -39.79
C PHE A 179 -13.47 10.63 -40.36
N GLY A 180 -14.30 11.46 -40.99
CA GLY A 180 -13.91 12.80 -41.46
C GLY A 180 -13.44 13.70 -40.32
N LEU A 181 -14.17 13.69 -39.19
CA LEU A 181 -13.79 14.39 -37.97
C LEU A 181 -12.42 13.91 -37.47
N ILE A 182 -12.20 12.59 -37.38
CA ILE A 182 -10.93 12.01 -36.93
C ILE A 182 -9.75 12.52 -37.77
N ARG A 183 -9.94 12.74 -39.07
CA ARG A 183 -8.90 13.24 -39.97
C ARG A 183 -8.63 14.74 -39.83
N SER A 184 -9.59 15.49 -39.31
CA SER A 184 -9.46 16.92 -39.00
C SER A 184 -8.94 17.19 -37.58
N LEU A 185 -8.85 16.17 -36.72
CA LEU A 185 -8.39 16.33 -35.34
C LEU A 185 -6.95 16.89 -35.29
N PRO A 186 -6.67 17.81 -34.35
CA PRO A 186 -5.31 18.29 -34.15
C PRO A 186 -4.41 17.18 -33.63
N GLN A 187 -3.10 17.33 -33.86
CA GLN A 187 -2.10 16.39 -33.38
C GLN A 187 -2.17 16.26 -31.84
N GLY A 188 -2.16 15.03 -31.33
CA GLY A 188 -2.29 14.72 -29.90
C GLY A 188 -3.73 14.51 -29.41
N ALA A 189 -4.76 15.00 -30.10
CA ALA A 189 -6.15 14.76 -29.67
C ALA A 189 -6.54 13.28 -29.75
N ALA A 190 -6.07 12.56 -30.77
CA ALA A 190 -6.30 11.12 -30.89
C ALA A 190 -5.71 10.33 -29.71
N GLU A 191 -4.56 10.77 -29.18
CA GLU A 191 -3.91 10.15 -28.02
C GLU A 191 -4.75 10.33 -26.75
N GLN A 192 -5.36 11.50 -26.55
CA GLN A 192 -6.27 11.77 -25.43
C GLN A 192 -7.53 10.88 -25.47
N TYR A 193 -8.11 10.67 -26.66
CA TYR A 193 -9.22 9.72 -26.81
C TYR A 193 -8.80 8.28 -26.51
N LEU A 194 -7.58 7.88 -26.91
CA LEU A 194 -7.03 6.58 -26.53
C LEU A 194 -6.75 6.47 -25.03
N GLU A 195 -6.36 7.57 -24.38
CA GLU A 195 -6.13 7.64 -22.93
C GLU A 195 -7.42 7.47 -22.14
N ALA A 196 -8.48 8.16 -22.56
CA ALA A 196 -9.81 7.99 -21.99
C ALA A 196 -10.32 6.54 -22.11
N ARG A 197 -9.97 5.84 -23.20
CA ARG A 197 -10.26 4.39 -23.37
C ARG A 197 -9.33 3.48 -22.56
N GLY A 198 -8.20 3.98 -22.08
CA GLY A 198 -7.14 3.17 -21.46
C GLY A 198 -6.29 2.37 -22.46
N ALA A 199 -6.27 2.76 -23.73
CA ALA A 199 -5.47 2.15 -24.81
C ALA A 199 -4.28 3.02 -25.25
N HIS A 200 -3.96 4.07 -24.50
CA HIS A 200 -2.85 4.98 -24.79
C HIS A 200 -1.50 4.34 -24.48
N THR A 201 -0.57 4.43 -25.42
CA THR A 201 0.79 3.92 -25.27
C THR A 201 1.75 5.08 -25.10
N VAL A 202 2.13 5.38 -23.85
CA VAL A 202 3.20 6.34 -23.55
C VAL A 202 4.55 5.66 -23.80
N LEU A 203 5.32 6.16 -24.77
CA LEU A 203 6.72 5.77 -24.95
C LEU A 203 7.52 6.21 -23.72
N LYS A 204 8.28 5.28 -23.12
CA LYS A 204 9.16 5.55 -21.98
C LYS A 204 10.62 5.54 -22.42
#